data_AF-G3PE50-F1
#
_entry.id   AF-G3PE50-F1
#
_cell.length_a   1.000
_cell.length_b   1.000
_cell.length_c   1.000
_cell.angle_alpha   90.00
_cell.angle_beta   90.00
_cell.angle_gamma   90.00
#
_symmetry.space_group_name_H-M   'P 1'
#
loop_
_entity.id
_entity.type
_entity.pdbx_description
1 polymer ?
#
loop_
_entity_poly.entity_id
_entity_poly.type
_entity_poly.pdbx_seq_one_letter_code
_entity_poly.pdbx_strand_id
1 'polypeptide(L)'
;MGANYSSLDDILEEDMHHWYTKFMKESPSGLITLFELKTMLQMNGMTEEASSYVDQVFVTFDMDGDGYIDFVEYIAAISLLLKGEINQKLKWYFKLFDQDGNGKIDKQELETIFKAIQDITRNYDVPPEEIVTLIYEKIDVHGEGELTLEEFISGARDHPDIMDMLSKMMDLTNVLEIIVLDDGPPVSVKSGRFEVQCNVY
;
A
#
# COMPACT_ATOMS: atom_id res chain seq x y z
N MET A 1 39.08 7.82 9.81
CA MET A 1 39.03 8.17 8.38
C MET A 1 38.69 6.91 7.61
N GLY A 2 37.65 6.95 6.78
CA GLY A 2 37.15 5.80 6.03
C GLY A 2 35.72 5.44 6.39
N ALA A 3 34.78 6.35 6.13
CA ALA A 3 33.37 5.99 6.04
C ALA A 3 33.21 5.20 4.73
N ASN A 4 32.76 3.94 4.83
CA ASN A 4 32.34 3.14 3.67
C ASN A 4 31.01 3.71 3.15
N TYR A 5 31.12 4.71 2.28
CA TYR A 5 30.06 5.22 1.42
C TYR A 5 30.03 4.42 0.11
N SER A 6 29.77 3.12 0.17
CA SER A 6 29.83 2.23 -1.01
C SER A 6 28.69 1.20 -1.06
N SER A 7 27.47 1.58 -0.66
CA SER A 7 26.37 0.60 -0.59
C SER A 7 24.96 1.17 -0.78
N LEU A 8 24.81 2.45 -1.11
CA LEU A 8 23.48 3.08 -1.26
C LEU A 8 23.24 3.54 -2.70
N ASP A 9 24.22 4.24 -3.28
CA ASP A 9 24.14 4.70 -4.66
C ASP A 9 24.32 3.54 -5.66
N ASP A 10 25.23 2.60 -5.39
CA ASP A 10 25.51 1.46 -6.29
C ASP A 10 24.32 0.48 -6.43
N ILE A 11 23.52 0.29 -5.37
CA ILE A 11 22.34 -0.60 -5.41
C ILE A 11 21.17 0.10 -6.13
N LEU A 12 21.01 1.41 -5.91
CA LEU A 12 20.01 2.20 -6.62
C LEU A 12 20.36 2.43 -8.08
N GLU A 13 21.64 2.50 -8.48
CA GLU A 13 22.04 2.61 -9.88
C GLU A 13 21.82 1.32 -10.67
N GLU A 14 22.11 0.14 -10.09
CA GLU A 14 21.77 -1.16 -10.72
C GLU A 14 20.24 -1.39 -10.77
N ASP A 15 19.49 -0.93 -9.76
CA ASP A 15 18.02 -1.07 -9.70
C ASP A 15 17.27 0.00 -10.52
N MET A 16 17.75 1.24 -10.64
CA MET A 16 17.04 2.33 -11.31
C MET A 16 16.88 2.06 -12.81
N HIS A 17 17.90 1.50 -13.46
CA HIS A 17 17.78 1.06 -14.85
C HIS A 17 16.78 -0.07 -15.01
N HIS A 18 16.72 -1.01 -14.07
CA HIS A 18 15.73 -2.08 -14.07
C HIS A 18 14.32 -1.53 -13.93
N TRP A 19 14.08 -0.66 -12.95
CA TRP A 19 12.80 -0.02 -12.71
C TRP A 19 12.38 0.91 -13.85
N TYR A 20 13.31 1.66 -14.43
CA TYR A 20 13.05 2.52 -15.59
C TYR A 20 12.68 1.70 -16.83
N THR A 21 13.43 0.63 -17.11
CA THR A 21 13.13 -0.26 -18.23
C THR A 21 11.75 -0.89 -18.07
N LYS A 22 11.40 -1.27 -16.84
CA LYS A 22 10.09 -1.84 -16.53
C LYS A 22 8.97 -0.82 -16.64
N PHE A 23 9.14 0.36 -16.06
CA PHE A 23 8.20 1.46 -16.17
C PHE A 23 7.92 1.82 -17.63
N MET A 24 8.96 1.93 -18.46
CA MET A 24 8.82 2.22 -19.89
C MET A 24 8.23 1.07 -20.71
N LYS A 25 8.31 -0.18 -20.23
CA LYS A 25 7.66 -1.35 -20.86
C LYS A 25 6.15 -1.33 -20.64
N GLU A 26 5.72 -1.03 -19.42
CA GLU A 26 4.30 -0.99 -19.03
C GLU A 26 3.62 0.33 -19.42
N SER A 27 4.36 1.44 -19.36
CA SER A 27 3.94 2.76 -19.84
C SER A 27 4.98 3.36 -20.81
N PRO A 28 4.86 3.08 -22.13
CA PRO A 28 5.77 3.63 -23.14
C PRO A 28 5.70 5.16 -23.29
N SER A 29 4.64 5.80 -22.76
CA SER A 29 4.50 7.25 -22.73
C SER A 29 5.44 7.90 -21.70
N GLY A 30 5.95 7.12 -20.73
CA GLY A 30 6.71 7.63 -19.60
C GLY A 30 5.84 8.27 -18.51
N LEU A 31 4.53 8.11 -18.59
CA LEU A 31 3.54 8.67 -17.66
C LEU A 31 2.46 7.61 -17.38
N ILE A 32 2.13 7.38 -16.11
CA ILE A 32 1.02 6.49 -15.74
C ILE A 32 -0.22 7.34 -15.45
N THR A 33 -1.28 7.12 -16.20
CA THR A 33 -2.60 7.70 -15.93
C THR A 33 -3.37 6.88 -14.92
N LEU A 34 -4.37 7.49 -14.28
CA LEU A 34 -5.28 6.78 -13.37
C LEU A 34 -5.95 5.56 -14.04
N PHE A 35 -6.30 5.69 -15.32
CA PHE A 35 -6.89 4.59 -16.10
C PHE A 35 -5.90 3.43 -16.30
N GLU A 36 -4.64 3.74 -16.61
CA GLU A 36 -3.58 2.74 -16.73
C GLU A 36 -3.31 2.07 -15.39
N LEU A 37 -3.22 2.82 -14.29
CA LEU A 37 -3.05 2.26 -12.94
C LEU A 37 -4.21 1.30 -12.59
N LYS A 38 -5.46 1.70 -12.81
CA LYS A 38 -6.63 0.82 -12.59
C LYS A 38 -6.58 -0.44 -13.45
N THR A 39 -6.11 -0.33 -14.69
CA THR A 39 -5.95 -1.46 -15.61
C THR A 39 -4.86 -2.41 -15.14
N MET A 40 -3.70 -1.89 -14.70
CA MET A 40 -2.59 -2.66 -14.14
C MET A 40 -3.01 -3.43 -12.89
N LEU A 41 -3.84 -2.81 -12.03
CA LEU A 41 -4.41 -3.45 -10.84
C LEU A 41 -5.57 -4.41 -11.13
N GLN A 42 -5.88 -4.66 -12.41
CA GLN A 42 -6.98 -5.53 -12.83
C GLN A 42 -8.32 -5.15 -12.18
N MET A 43 -8.58 -3.85 -12.01
CA MET A 43 -9.81 -3.34 -11.38
C MET A 43 -11.10 -3.62 -12.17
N ASN A 44 -11.00 -4.27 -13.34
CA ASN A 44 -12.13 -4.63 -14.18
C ASN A 44 -13.08 -5.59 -13.43
N GLY A 45 -14.16 -5.05 -12.87
CA GLY A 45 -15.17 -5.80 -12.11
C GLY A 45 -15.05 -5.71 -10.59
N MET A 46 -14.22 -4.80 -10.06
CA MET A 46 -14.17 -4.48 -8.64
C MET A 46 -15.26 -3.47 -8.25
N THR A 47 -15.49 -3.32 -6.94
CA THR A 47 -16.50 -2.44 -6.34
C THR A 47 -16.14 -0.95 -6.50
N GLU A 48 -17.12 -0.06 -6.34
CA GLU A 48 -16.87 1.41 -6.40
C GLU A 48 -15.90 1.83 -5.29
N GLU A 49 -15.95 1.17 -4.14
CA GLU A 49 -15.08 1.40 -3.00
C GLU A 49 -13.62 1.06 -3.33
N ALA A 50 -13.38 -0.09 -3.98
CA ALA A 50 -12.04 -0.49 -4.43
C ALA A 50 -11.51 0.44 -5.53
N SER A 51 -12.37 0.88 -6.45
CA SER A 51 -12.03 1.89 -7.46
C SER A 51 -11.66 3.23 -6.83
N SER A 52 -12.42 3.68 -5.83
CA SER A 52 -12.15 4.91 -5.08
C SER A 52 -10.85 4.84 -4.29
N TYR A 53 -10.52 3.69 -3.70
CA TYR A 53 -9.22 3.48 -3.06
C TYR A 53 -8.06 3.65 -4.03
N VAL A 54 -8.17 3.09 -5.25
CA VAL A 54 -7.12 3.28 -6.27
C VAL A 54 -7.03 4.73 -6.74
N ASP A 55 -8.14 5.46 -6.79
CA ASP A 55 -8.14 6.91 -7.04
C ASP A 55 -7.34 7.65 -5.97
N GLN A 56 -7.55 7.31 -4.70
CA GLN A 56 -6.81 7.90 -3.58
C GLN A 56 -5.32 7.53 -3.61
N VAL A 57 -4.99 6.28 -3.93
CA VAL A 57 -3.59 5.85 -4.11
C VAL A 57 -2.92 6.65 -5.22
N PHE A 58 -3.62 6.85 -6.34
CA PHE A 58 -3.12 7.64 -7.46
C PHE A 58 -2.82 9.08 -7.05
N VAL A 59 -3.78 9.77 -6.43
CA VAL A 59 -3.62 11.17 -5.94
C VAL A 59 -2.52 11.28 -4.89
N THR A 60 -2.23 10.20 -4.17
CA THR A 60 -1.16 10.19 -3.18
C THR A 60 0.23 10.06 -3.83
N PHE A 61 0.33 9.35 -4.96
CA PHE A 61 1.57 9.21 -5.73
C PHE A 61 1.83 10.37 -6.70
N ASP A 62 0.78 10.97 -7.25
CA ASP A 62 0.82 12.22 -8.01
C ASP A 62 1.17 13.38 -7.04
N MET A 63 2.46 13.70 -6.93
CA MET A 63 2.99 14.64 -5.96
C MET A 63 2.83 16.08 -6.42
N ASP A 64 2.88 16.32 -7.74
CA ASP A 64 2.74 17.65 -8.33
C ASP A 64 1.30 17.99 -8.78
N GLY A 65 0.41 17.01 -8.79
CA GLY A 65 -1.00 17.15 -9.08
C GLY A 65 -1.29 17.33 -10.56
N ASP A 66 -0.39 16.90 -11.45
CA ASP A 66 -0.55 17.06 -12.90
C ASP A 66 -1.52 16.04 -13.52
N GLY A 67 -1.97 15.06 -12.73
CA GLY A 67 -2.88 14.00 -13.14
C GLY A 67 -2.19 12.80 -13.77
N TYR A 68 -0.86 12.72 -13.65
CA TYR A 68 -0.01 11.64 -14.11
C TYR A 68 0.92 11.21 -12.97
N ILE A 69 1.41 9.96 -13.04
CA ILE A 69 2.53 9.52 -12.20
C ILE A 69 3.74 9.38 -13.12
N ASP A 70 4.72 10.24 -12.93
CA ASP A 70 5.99 10.19 -13.67
C ASP A 70 6.97 9.14 -13.08
N PHE A 71 8.11 8.96 -13.73
CA PHE A 71 9.10 7.98 -13.26
C PHE A 71 9.70 8.33 -11.89
N VAL A 72 9.86 9.62 -11.59
CA VAL A 72 10.42 10.08 -10.30
C VAL A 72 9.43 9.77 -9.18
N GLU A 73 8.16 10.05 -9.40
CA GLU A 73 7.06 9.76 -8.47
C GLU A 73 6.87 8.26 -8.28
N TYR A 74 6.94 7.49 -9.36
CA TYR A 74 6.90 6.02 -9.33
C TYR A 74 8.03 5.43 -8.46
N ILE A 75 9.27 5.88 -8.66
CA ILE A 75 10.42 5.44 -7.84
C ILE A 75 10.29 5.92 -6.39
N ALA A 76 9.80 7.13 -6.16
CA ALA A 76 9.58 7.66 -4.82
C ALA A 76 8.55 6.81 -4.06
N ALA A 77 7.44 6.45 -4.71
CA ALA A 77 6.41 5.55 -4.17
C ALA A 77 6.99 4.18 -3.81
N ILE A 78 7.74 3.55 -4.72
CA ILE A 78 8.39 2.25 -4.47
C ILE A 78 9.39 2.34 -3.32
N SER A 79 10.20 3.39 -3.30
CA SER A 79 11.21 3.61 -2.24
C SER A 79 10.56 3.77 -0.87
N LEU A 80 9.46 4.51 -0.80
CA LEU A 80 8.66 4.69 0.42
C LEU A 80 8.05 3.37 0.90
N LEU A 81 7.49 2.57 -0.01
CA LEU A 81 6.86 1.30 0.33
C LEU A 81 7.88 0.25 0.79
N LEU A 82 8.99 0.10 0.08
CA LEU A 82 10.02 -0.90 0.37
C LEU A 82 10.92 -0.52 1.56
N LYS A 83 11.34 0.74 1.65
CA LYS A 83 12.43 1.17 2.57
C LYS A 83 12.10 2.43 3.37
N GLY A 84 10.89 2.99 3.23
CA GLY A 84 10.47 4.17 3.98
C GLY A 84 10.49 3.95 5.48
N GLU A 85 10.95 4.96 6.22
CA GLU A 85 10.87 4.92 7.68
C GLU A 85 9.41 4.85 8.13
N ILE A 86 9.17 4.24 9.29
CA ILE A 86 7.83 4.07 9.88
C ILE A 86 7.01 5.38 9.88
N ASN A 87 7.67 6.51 10.12
CA ASN A 87 7.02 7.82 10.17
C ASN A 87 6.61 8.35 8.80
N GLN A 88 7.39 8.06 7.78
CA GLN A 88 7.07 8.44 6.41
C GLN A 88 5.89 7.59 5.92
N LYS A 89 5.90 6.29 6.24
CA LYS A 89 4.77 5.38 5.97
C LYS A 89 3.49 5.83 6.68
N LEU A 90 3.56 6.18 7.95
CA LEU A 90 2.39 6.66 8.70
C LEU A 90 1.83 7.98 8.15
N LYS A 91 2.69 8.93 7.77
CA LYS A 91 2.23 10.16 7.09
C LYS A 91 1.56 9.87 5.75
N TRP A 92 2.08 8.90 5.02
CA TRP A 92 1.51 8.47 3.76
C TRP A 92 0.16 7.77 3.95
N TYR A 93 0.06 6.85 4.91
CA TYR A 93 -1.21 6.24 5.30
C TYR A 93 -2.23 7.28 5.72
N PHE A 94 -1.81 8.27 6.51
CA PHE A 94 -2.68 9.37 6.92
C PHE A 94 -3.27 10.12 5.72
N LYS A 95 -2.43 10.51 4.76
CA LYS A 95 -2.88 11.19 3.52
C LYS A 95 -3.83 10.31 2.69
N LEU A 96 -3.67 8.98 2.74
CA LEU A 96 -4.57 8.06 2.04
C LEU A 96 -5.92 7.89 2.75
N PHE A 97 -5.93 7.96 4.08
CA PHE A 97 -7.16 7.86 4.87
C PHE A 97 -7.98 9.15 4.82
N ASP A 98 -7.34 10.32 4.89
CA ASP A 98 -7.95 11.66 4.80
C ASP A 98 -8.42 11.95 3.36
N GLN A 99 -9.65 11.54 3.03
CA GLN A 99 -10.18 11.60 1.66
C GLN A 99 -10.61 13.01 1.27
N ASP A 100 -11.12 13.78 2.23
CA ASP A 100 -11.57 15.15 2.00
C ASP A 100 -10.43 16.18 2.13
N GLY A 101 -9.26 15.76 2.63
CA GLY A 101 -8.07 16.58 2.78
C GLY A 101 -8.20 17.61 3.90
N ASN A 102 -9.08 17.39 4.87
CA ASN A 102 -9.31 18.31 5.98
C ASN A 102 -8.21 18.26 7.05
N GLY A 103 -7.25 17.33 6.93
CA GLY A 103 -6.12 17.14 7.83
C GLY A 103 -6.47 16.32 9.09
N LYS A 104 -7.61 15.65 9.08
CA LYS A 104 -8.10 14.74 10.12
C LYS A 104 -8.75 13.53 9.44
N ILE A 105 -8.81 12.42 10.18
CA ILE A 105 -9.45 11.20 9.69
C ILE A 105 -10.70 10.94 10.51
N ASP A 106 -11.84 10.83 9.85
CA ASP A 106 -13.09 10.43 10.46
C ASP A 106 -13.35 8.92 10.38
N LYS A 107 -14.38 8.45 11.10
CA LYS A 107 -14.72 7.03 11.17
C LYS A 107 -15.15 6.47 9.82
N GLN A 108 -15.88 7.25 9.04
CA GLN A 108 -16.40 6.85 7.73
C GLN A 108 -15.26 6.70 6.72
N GLU A 109 -14.30 7.60 6.76
CA GLU A 109 -13.08 7.54 5.95
C GLU A 109 -12.27 6.27 6.24
N LEU A 110 -12.04 5.94 7.52
CA LEU A 110 -11.36 4.69 7.88
C LEU A 110 -12.14 3.45 7.46
N GLU A 111 -13.46 3.40 7.71
CA GLU A 111 -14.30 2.27 7.31
C GLU A 111 -14.27 2.04 5.81
N THR A 112 -14.28 3.12 5.02
CA THR A 112 -14.28 3.08 3.55
C THR A 112 -12.97 2.47 3.04
N ILE A 113 -11.84 2.92 3.59
CA ILE A 113 -10.53 2.41 3.18
C ILE A 113 -10.36 0.94 3.59
N PHE A 114 -10.76 0.56 4.81
CA PHE A 114 -10.68 -0.85 5.20
C PHE A 114 -11.58 -1.75 4.34
N LYS A 115 -12.79 -1.32 3.99
CA LYS A 115 -13.65 -2.04 3.04
C LYS A 115 -12.95 -2.25 1.69
N ALA A 116 -12.34 -1.21 1.16
CA ALA A 116 -11.65 -1.28 -0.12
C ALA A 116 -10.43 -2.22 -0.08
N ILE A 117 -9.63 -2.17 0.99
CA ILE A 117 -8.48 -3.07 1.16
C ILE A 117 -8.94 -4.53 1.25
N GLN A 118 -10.01 -4.82 1.97
CA GLN A 118 -10.56 -6.17 2.08
C GLN A 118 -11.05 -6.71 0.72
N ASP A 119 -11.67 -5.86 -0.10
CA ASP A 119 -12.09 -6.21 -1.45
C ASP A 119 -10.89 -6.50 -2.37
N ILE A 120 -9.84 -5.69 -2.30
CA ILE A 120 -8.62 -5.86 -3.12
C ILE A 120 -7.85 -7.11 -2.69
N THR A 121 -7.68 -7.31 -1.39
CA THR A 121 -6.92 -8.45 -0.83
C THR A 121 -7.74 -9.73 -0.73
N ARG A 122 -9.07 -9.66 -0.98
CA ARG A 122 -10.04 -10.76 -0.78
C ARG A 122 -10.00 -11.33 0.65
N ASN A 123 -9.65 -10.50 1.63
CA ASN A 123 -9.50 -10.90 3.02
C ASN A 123 -10.60 -10.26 3.88
N TYR A 124 -11.54 -11.07 4.37
CA TYR A 124 -12.69 -10.61 5.15
C TYR A 124 -12.71 -11.21 6.58
N ASP A 125 -11.54 -11.56 7.13
CA ASP A 125 -11.42 -12.21 8.44
C ASP A 125 -11.98 -11.35 9.60
N VAL A 126 -11.90 -10.02 9.50
CA VAL A 126 -12.37 -9.09 10.53
C VAL A 126 -13.25 -8.02 9.88
N PRO A 127 -14.45 -7.72 10.38
CA PRO A 127 -15.28 -6.67 9.82
C PRO A 127 -14.62 -5.28 9.97
N PRO A 128 -14.68 -4.41 8.95
CA PRO A 128 -14.11 -3.07 8.98
C PRO A 128 -14.55 -2.24 10.19
N GLU A 129 -15.80 -2.39 10.62
CA GLU A 129 -16.37 -1.65 11.75
C GLU A 129 -15.70 -2.01 13.09
N GLU A 130 -15.31 -3.27 13.28
CA GLU A 130 -14.55 -3.69 14.47
C GLU A 130 -13.12 -3.14 14.44
N ILE A 131 -12.49 -3.16 13.27
CA ILE A 131 -11.15 -2.59 13.07
C ILE A 131 -11.14 -1.10 13.42
N VAL A 132 -12.11 -0.35 12.89
CA VAL A 132 -12.22 1.09 13.15
C VAL A 132 -12.49 1.35 14.62
N THR A 133 -13.38 0.59 15.24
CA THR A 133 -13.65 0.73 16.68
C THR A 133 -12.40 0.52 17.51
N LEU A 134 -11.62 -0.52 17.24
CA LEU A 134 -10.35 -0.81 17.94
C LEU A 134 -9.30 0.30 17.76
N ILE A 135 -9.21 0.88 16.57
CA ILE A 135 -8.31 2.00 16.30
C ILE A 135 -8.73 3.22 17.12
N TYR A 136 -10.00 3.62 17.06
CA TYR A 136 -10.49 4.79 17.80
C TYR A 136 -10.36 4.61 19.31
N GLU A 137 -10.70 3.45 19.87
CA GLU A 137 -10.58 3.21 21.31
C GLU A 137 -9.15 3.35 21.84
N LYS A 138 -8.15 3.13 20.99
CA LYS A 138 -6.73 3.20 21.38
C LYS A 138 -6.03 4.49 20.96
N ILE A 139 -6.43 5.09 19.85
CA ILE A 139 -5.73 6.24 19.23
C ILE A 139 -6.44 7.57 19.49
N ASP A 140 -7.77 7.59 19.59
CA ASP A 140 -8.56 8.81 19.85
C ASP A 140 -8.50 9.19 21.35
N VAL A 141 -7.33 9.67 21.77
CA VAL A 141 -7.04 10.02 23.18
C VAL A 141 -7.87 11.23 23.62
N HIS A 142 -8.20 12.14 22.69
CA HIS A 142 -8.98 13.34 22.98
C HIS A 142 -10.49 13.13 22.88
N GLY A 143 -10.95 12.04 22.26
CA GLY A 143 -12.36 11.68 22.15
C GLY A 143 -13.15 12.64 21.28
N GLU A 144 -12.48 13.31 20.34
CA GLU A 144 -13.09 14.30 19.44
C GLU A 144 -13.85 13.63 18.29
N GLY A 145 -13.65 12.32 18.09
CA GLY A 145 -14.28 11.56 17.01
C GLY A 145 -13.60 11.73 15.66
N GLU A 146 -12.49 12.46 15.61
CA GLU A 146 -11.64 12.70 14.44
C GLU A 146 -10.17 12.48 14.87
N LEU A 147 -9.37 11.81 14.05
CA LEU A 147 -7.96 11.53 14.35
C LEU A 147 -7.07 12.54 13.63
N THR A 148 -6.32 13.33 14.38
CA THR A 148 -5.27 14.19 13.81
C THR A 148 -4.03 13.39 13.41
N LEU A 149 -3.18 13.97 12.56
CA LEU A 149 -1.92 13.33 12.16
C LEU A 149 -1.03 12.99 13.37
N GLU A 150 -1.01 13.85 14.38
CA GLU A 150 -0.21 13.64 15.59
C GLU A 150 -0.75 12.47 16.42
N GLU A 151 -2.07 12.40 16.61
CA GLU A 151 -2.73 11.28 17.28
C GLU A 151 -2.51 9.97 16.52
N PHE A 152 -2.69 9.98 15.20
CA PHE A 152 -2.49 8.80 14.37
C PHE A 152 -1.05 8.28 14.47
N ILE A 153 -0.04 9.16 14.36
CA ILE A 153 1.37 8.75 14.48
C ILE A 153 1.70 8.30 15.90
N SER A 154 1.26 9.04 16.93
CA SER A 154 1.55 8.69 18.32
C SER A 154 0.87 7.39 18.71
N GLY A 155 -0.41 7.25 18.42
CA GLY A 155 -1.19 6.05 18.73
C GLY A 155 -0.68 4.81 17.99
N ALA A 156 -0.29 4.92 16.70
CA ALA A 156 0.34 3.82 15.99
C ALA A 156 1.69 3.42 16.62
N ARG A 157 2.50 4.38 17.09
CA ARG A 157 3.76 4.08 17.76
C ARG A 157 3.59 3.48 19.15
N ASP A 158 2.62 3.97 19.92
CA ASP A 158 2.34 3.53 21.29
C ASP A 158 1.62 2.18 21.32
N HIS A 159 0.99 1.78 20.21
CA HIS A 159 0.31 0.50 20.03
C HIS A 159 0.93 -0.32 18.89
N PRO A 160 1.95 -1.15 19.17
CA PRO A 160 2.60 -2.00 18.16
C PRO A 160 1.62 -2.92 17.40
N ASP A 161 0.55 -3.36 18.06
CA ASP A 161 -0.49 -4.19 17.42
C ASP A 161 -1.21 -3.43 16.28
N ILE A 162 -1.49 -2.13 16.49
CA ILE A 162 -2.13 -1.30 15.46
C ILE A 162 -1.13 -1.00 14.34
N MET A 163 0.14 -0.73 14.68
CA MET A 163 1.18 -0.53 13.68
C MET A 163 1.36 -1.76 12.78
N ASP A 164 1.44 -2.95 13.38
CA ASP A 164 1.56 -4.21 12.65
C ASP A 164 0.33 -4.47 11.77
N MET A 165 -0.87 -4.21 12.31
CA MET A 165 -2.13 -4.32 11.57
C MET A 165 -2.19 -3.36 10.37
N LEU A 166 -1.91 -2.07 10.60
CA LEU A 166 -1.86 -1.05 9.54
C LEU A 166 -0.80 -1.41 8.52
N SER A 167 0.41 -1.79 8.95
CA SER A 167 1.47 -2.17 8.04
C SER A 167 1.12 -3.39 7.19
N LYS A 168 0.40 -4.37 7.73
CA LYS A 168 -0.04 -5.58 7.00
C LYS A 168 -1.19 -5.31 6.04
N MET A 169 -2.17 -4.51 6.45
CA MET A 169 -3.31 -4.17 5.60
C MET A 169 -2.94 -3.20 4.49
N MET A 170 -2.06 -2.25 4.81
CA MET A 170 -1.45 -1.33 3.87
C MET A 170 -0.20 -1.91 3.23
N ASP A 171 0.07 -3.20 3.43
CA ASP A 171 1.14 -3.90 2.73
C ASP A 171 0.74 -4.10 1.28
N LEU A 172 0.88 -3.02 0.53
CA LEU A 172 0.76 -3.03 -0.91
C LEU A 172 1.91 -3.83 -1.54
N THR A 173 2.77 -4.55 -0.80
CA THR A 173 3.72 -5.48 -1.42
C THR A 173 3.00 -6.46 -2.35
N ASN A 174 1.77 -6.90 -2.08
CA ASN A 174 1.02 -7.75 -3.03
C ASN A 174 0.54 -6.99 -4.29
N VAL A 175 0.18 -5.72 -4.15
CA VAL A 175 -0.19 -4.83 -5.26
C VAL A 175 1.04 -4.46 -6.09
N LEU A 176 2.15 -4.19 -5.40
CA LEU A 176 3.46 -4.06 -5.97
C LEU A 176 3.84 -5.38 -6.62
N GLU A 177 3.67 -6.57 -6.06
CA GLU A 177 3.99 -7.84 -6.71
C GLU A 177 3.24 -8.01 -8.04
N ILE A 178 2.00 -7.54 -8.15
CA ILE A 178 1.28 -7.51 -9.44
C ILE A 178 1.95 -6.54 -10.43
N ILE A 179 2.41 -5.38 -9.96
CA ILE A 179 3.13 -4.38 -10.77
C ILE A 179 4.62 -4.75 -10.97
N VAL A 180 5.22 -5.56 -10.09
CA VAL A 180 6.67 -5.75 -9.83
C VAL A 180 7.15 -7.17 -10.22
N LEU A 181 6.28 -8.19 -10.20
CA LEU A 181 6.64 -9.58 -10.49
C LEU A 181 6.12 -10.16 -11.82
N ASP A 182 5.58 -9.37 -12.77
CA ASP A 182 5.20 -9.90 -14.10
C ASP A 182 6.41 -10.22 -15.03
N ASP A 183 7.43 -10.87 -14.48
CA ASP A 183 8.44 -11.62 -15.24
C ASP A 183 8.46 -13.11 -14.81
N GLY A 184 7.33 -13.65 -14.34
CA GLY A 184 7.18 -15.07 -14.05
C GLY A 184 5.83 -15.63 -14.52
N PRO A 185 5.78 -16.80 -15.19
CA PRO A 185 4.51 -17.46 -15.48
C PRO A 185 3.75 -17.71 -14.16
N PRO A 186 2.40 -17.73 -14.19
CA PRO A 186 1.57 -17.82 -12.99
C PRO A 186 2.05 -18.99 -12.13
N VAL A 187 2.40 -18.69 -10.88
CA VAL A 187 2.72 -19.71 -9.89
C VAL A 187 1.49 -20.61 -9.80
N SER A 188 1.63 -21.81 -10.35
CA SER A 188 0.65 -22.85 -10.16
C SER A 188 0.59 -23.12 -8.67
N VAL A 189 -0.47 -22.68 -8.01
CA VAL A 189 -0.86 -23.18 -6.69
C VAL A 189 -1.03 -24.68 -6.84
N LYS A 190 0.02 -25.46 -6.54
CA LYS A 190 -0.15 -26.88 -6.36
C LYS A 190 -0.98 -27.04 -5.11
N SER A 191 -2.27 -27.27 -5.31
CA SER A 191 -3.18 -27.85 -4.34
C SER A 191 -2.43 -28.97 -3.61
N GLY A 192 -2.04 -28.68 -2.37
CA GLY A 192 -1.35 -29.61 -1.49
C GLY A 192 -2.31 -30.73 -1.14
N ARG A 193 -2.33 -31.77 -1.97
CA ARG A 193 -2.92 -33.05 -1.61
C ARG A 193 -2.00 -33.66 -0.55
N PHE A 194 -2.47 -33.68 0.69
CA PHE A 194 -1.90 -34.48 1.76
C PHE A 194 -1.70 -35.92 1.26
N GLU A 195 -0.45 -36.35 1.07
CA GLU A 195 -0.11 -37.76 0.96
C GLU A 195 -0.07 -38.35 2.37
N VAL A 196 -1.12 -39.09 2.72
CA VAL A 196 -1.06 -40.09 3.78
C VAL A 196 -0.29 -41.29 3.25
N GLN A 197 1.00 -41.38 3.57
CA GLN A 197 1.73 -42.64 3.52
C GLN A 197 1.25 -43.54 4.67
N CYS A 198 0.47 -44.56 4.36
CA CYS A 198 0.38 -45.75 5.19
C CYS A 198 1.11 -46.90 4.48
N ASN A 199 2.22 -47.30 5.08
CA ASN A 199 3.09 -48.39 4.65
C ASN A 199 2.32 -49.72 4.54
N VAL A 200 2.58 -50.43 3.46
CA VAL A 200 2.20 -51.84 3.27
C VAL A 200 3.25 -52.70 3.97
N TYR A 201 2.81 -53.59 4.86
CA TYR A 201 3.50 -54.84 5.20
C TYR A 201 2.52 -55.99 5.04
#